data_AF-A0AAP5GZ74-F1
#
_entry.id   AF-A0AAP5GZ74-F1
#
_cell.length_a   1.000
_cell.length_b   1.000
_cell.length_c   1.000
_cell.angle_alpha   90.00
_cell.angle_beta   90.00
_cell.angle_gamma   90.00
#
_symmetry.space_group_name_H-M   'P 1'
#
loop_
_entity.id
_entity.type
_entity.pdbx_description
1 polymer ?
#
loop_
_entity_poly.entity_id
_entity_poly.type
_entity_poly.pdbx_seq_one_letter_code
_entity_poly.pdbx_strand_id
1 'polypeptide(L)'
;MYEQQLARIQDKLHALRNADVELSLFGAESHEYVLEPVWTTEQIKQFEQKWKVQLPRDYQAFLLTVGAGGTGPYYGLEKPEDGVYAVLGYDNELNAISDPCTLTEAWNWDYDWYDDSRTEEEWSRLEHEYYDPKWSAGMLRISDFGCGVSMNLVVKGSSYGEIWADDRANSNGIYPDHYMGNKERLCFLDWYELWLDQSLLECEEQVRESSNEPR
;
A
#
# COMPACT_ATOMS: atom_id res chain seq x y z
N MET A 1 -8.12 -18.31 -11.90
CA MET A 1 -7.18 -18.67 -10.81
C MET A 1 -7.50 -17.92 -9.53
N TYR A 2 -7.82 -16.61 -9.58
CA TYR A 2 -8.14 -15.81 -8.39
C TYR A 2 -9.64 -15.70 -8.05
N GLU A 3 -10.54 -16.25 -8.87
CA GLU A 3 -12.01 -16.10 -8.72
C GLU A 3 -12.52 -16.44 -7.32
N GLN A 4 -12.05 -17.54 -6.73
CA GLN A 4 -12.47 -17.94 -5.38
C GLN A 4 -11.96 -16.98 -4.29
N GLN A 5 -10.73 -16.47 -4.43
CA GLN A 5 -10.16 -15.52 -3.49
C GLN A 5 -10.84 -14.16 -3.58
N LEU A 6 -11.10 -13.68 -4.80
CA LEU A 6 -11.85 -12.44 -5.04
C LEU A 6 -13.27 -12.52 -4.48
N ALA A 7 -13.96 -13.66 -4.66
CA ALA A 7 -15.27 -13.86 -4.06
C ALA A 7 -15.22 -13.77 -2.52
N ARG A 8 -14.24 -14.42 -1.88
CA ARG A 8 -14.04 -14.29 -0.42
C ARG A 8 -13.76 -12.85 -0.01
N ILE A 9 -12.92 -12.13 -0.76
CA ILE A 9 -12.61 -10.71 -0.50
C ILE A 9 -13.89 -9.86 -0.55
N GLN A 10 -14.74 -10.06 -1.56
CA GLN A 10 -16.02 -9.35 -1.66
C GLN A 10 -16.95 -9.67 -0.50
N ASP A 11 -17.09 -10.95 -0.13
CA ASP A 11 -17.90 -11.37 1.02
C ASP A 11 -17.39 -10.75 2.33
N LYS A 12 -16.06 -10.75 2.54
CA LYS A 12 -15.40 -10.15 3.70
C LYS A 12 -15.59 -8.63 3.74
N LEU A 13 -15.50 -7.93 2.61
CA LEU A 13 -15.78 -6.49 2.52
C LEU A 13 -17.22 -6.17 2.91
N HIS A 14 -18.17 -6.96 2.43
CA HIS A 14 -19.58 -6.83 2.82
C HIS A 14 -19.79 -7.09 4.30
N ALA A 15 -19.15 -8.12 4.85
CA ALA A 15 -19.21 -8.43 6.28
C ALA A 15 -18.60 -7.29 7.11
N LEU A 16 -17.44 -6.79 6.72
CA LEU A 16 -16.70 -5.76 7.44
C LEU A 16 -17.49 -4.46 7.51
N ARG A 17 -18.04 -4.01 6.38
CA ARG A 17 -18.91 -2.82 6.32
C ARG A 17 -20.13 -2.92 7.24
N ASN A 18 -20.66 -4.13 7.44
CA ASN A 18 -21.81 -4.35 8.33
C ASN A 18 -21.40 -4.48 9.80
N ALA A 19 -20.17 -4.88 10.08
CA ALA A 19 -19.63 -5.04 11.43
C ALA A 19 -19.14 -3.71 12.01
N ASP A 20 -18.44 -2.91 11.19
CA ASP A 20 -17.87 -1.62 11.60
C ASP A 20 -18.72 -0.44 11.14
N VAL A 21 -19.93 -0.33 11.70
CA VAL A 21 -20.89 0.74 11.33
C VAL A 21 -20.44 2.12 11.82
N GLU A 22 -19.67 2.16 12.91
CA GLU A 22 -19.19 3.39 13.53
C GLU A 22 -17.82 3.84 12.98
N LEU A 23 -17.26 3.10 12.00
CA LEU A 23 -15.95 3.37 11.40
C LEU A 23 -14.82 3.45 12.44
N SER A 24 -14.83 2.52 13.41
CA SER A 24 -13.90 2.50 14.54
C SER A 24 -12.53 1.92 14.19
N LEU A 25 -12.44 1.15 13.09
CA LEU A 25 -11.19 0.55 12.66
C LEU A 25 -10.23 1.61 12.10
N PHE A 26 -8.93 1.36 12.24
CA PHE A 26 -7.90 2.26 11.75
C PHE A 26 -8.07 2.55 10.24
N GLY A 27 -8.25 3.83 9.92
CA GLY A 27 -8.42 4.33 8.55
C GLY A 27 -9.82 4.17 7.95
N ALA A 28 -10.75 3.49 8.65
CA ALA A 28 -12.12 3.29 8.17
C ALA A 28 -12.87 4.62 7.94
N GLU A 29 -12.61 5.63 8.76
CA GLU A 29 -13.17 6.99 8.58
C GLU A 29 -12.73 7.68 7.28
N SER A 30 -11.61 7.26 6.68
CA SER A 30 -11.06 7.88 5.48
C SER A 30 -11.67 7.31 4.20
N HIS A 31 -11.90 5.99 4.15
CA HIS A 31 -12.43 5.33 2.97
C HIS A 31 -13.91 4.93 3.10
N GLU A 32 -14.48 4.94 4.32
CA GLU A 32 -15.91 4.69 4.63
C GLU A 32 -16.49 3.39 4.01
N TYR A 33 -15.62 2.39 3.84
CA TYR A 33 -15.91 1.17 3.07
C TYR A 33 -16.47 1.40 1.65
N VAL A 34 -16.13 2.54 1.03
CA VAL A 34 -16.47 2.89 -0.36
C VAL A 34 -15.32 2.50 -1.28
N LEU A 35 -15.63 1.62 -2.24
CA LEU A 35 -14.72 1.26 -3.33
C LEU A 35 -14.89 2.22 -4.51
N GLU A 36 -13.77 2.52 -5.16
CA GLU A 36 -13.76 3.16 -6.46
C GLU A 36 -14.24 2.19 -7.56
N PRO A 37 -14.82 2.69 -8.67
CA PRO A 37 -15.28 1.85 -9.77
C PRO A 37 -14.19 0.93 -10.29
N VAL A 38 -14.57 -0.30 -10.67
CA VAL A 38 -13.66 -1.24 -11.33
C VAL A 38 -13.13 -0.66 -12.63
N TRP A 39 -11.91 -1.03 -12.97
CA TRP A 39 -11.32 -0.74 -14.26
C TRP A 39 -11.83 -1.70 -15.33
N THR A 40 -11.74 -1.25 -16.57
CA THR A 40 -11.87 -2.09 -17.76
C THR A 40 -10.52 -2.65 -18.16
N THR A 41 -10.52 -3.76 -18.91
CA THR A 41 -9.31 -4.30 -19.53
C THR A 41 -8.58 -3.27 -20.42
N GLU A 42 -9.31 -2.33 -21.02
CA GLU A 42 -8.72 -1.27 -21.83
C GLU A 42 -7.98 -0.23 -20.97
N GLN A 43 -8.54 0.15 -19.81
CA GLN A 43 -7.85 1.05 -18.87
C GLN A 43 -6.55 0.42 -18.35
N ILE A 44 -6.57 -0.87 -17.98
CA ILE A 44 -5.35 -1.59 -17.59
C ILE A 44 -4.31 -1.54 -18.70
N LYS A 45 -4.69 -1.86 -19.94
CA LYS A 45 -3.77 -1.82 -21.09
C LYS A 45 -3.20 -0.44 -21.34
N GLN A 46 -4.03 0.61 -21.25
CA GLN A 46 -3.59 1.98 -21.43
C GLN A 46 -2.59 2.39 -20.34
N PHE A 47 -2.85 2.01 -19.09
CA PHE A 47 -1.94 2.25 -17.98
C PHE A 47 -0.59 1.54 -18.18
N GLU A 48 -0.62 0.23 -18.46
CA GLU A 48 0.58 -0.58 -18.72
C GLU A 48 1.40 -0.05 -19.90
N GLN A 49 0.74 0.38 -20.99
CA GLN A 49 1.39 0.98 -22.16
C GLN A 49 2.03 2.34 -21.84
N LYS A 50 1.29 3.22 -21.13
CA LYS A 50 1.76 4.55 -20.75
C LYS A 50 3.03 4.46 -19.91
N TRP A 51 3.03 3.56 -18.92
CA TRP A 51 4.11 3.44 -17.94
C TRP A 51 5.13 2.34 -18.26
N LYS A 52 4.95 1.59 -19.35
CA LYS A 52 5.85 0.49 -19.77
C LYS A 52 6.09 -0.53 -18.66
N VAL A 53 5.02 -0.87 -17.94
CA VAL A 53 4.97 -1.86 -16.85
C VAL A 53 3.98 -2.97 -17.21
N GLN A 54 3.99 -4.04 -16.44
CA GLN A 54 2.94 -5.06 -16.46
C GLN A 54 2.45 -5.22 -15.03
N LEU A 55 1.18 -4.91 -14.77
CA LEU A 55 0.64 -5.03 -13.41
C LEU A 55 0.60 -6.51 -13.00
N PRO A 56 0.92 -6.85 -11.74
CA PRO A 56 0.77 -8.20 -11.22
C PRO A 56 -0.64 -8.77 -11.47
N ARG A 57 -0.73 -10.05 -11.85
CA ARG A 57 -1.99 -10.65 -12.34
C ARG A 57 -3.10 -10.66 -11.29
N ASP A 58 -2.73 -10.82 -10.04
CA ASP A 58 -3.60 -10.79 -8.87
C ASP A 58 -4.17 -9.37 -8.67
N TYR A 59 -3.34 -8.33 -8.79
CA TYR A 59 -3.77 -6.93 -8.76
C TYR A 59 -4.66 -6.57 -9.96
N GLN A 60 -4.32 -7.00 -11.19
CA GLN A 60 -5.18 -6.83 -12.35
C GLN A 60 -6.58 -7.43 -12.13
N ALA A 61 -6.62 -8.64 -11.55
CA ALA A 61 -7.88 -9.32 -11.27
C ALA A 61 -8.73 -8.56 -10.22
N PHE A 62 -8.09 -7.96 -9.22
CA PHE A 62 -8.74 -7.06 -8.26
C PHE A 62 -9.32 -5.81 -8.94
N LEU A 63 -8.51 -5.10 -9.73
CA LEU A 63 -8.93 -3.88 -10.43
C LEU A 63 -10.15 -4.12 -11.34
N LEU A 64 -10.25 -5.30 -11.95
CA LEU A 64 -11.35 -5.67 -12.84
C LEU A 64 -12.63 -6.11 -12.11
N THR A 65 -12.52 -6.55 -10.85
CA THR A 65 -13.59 -7.30 -10.18
C THR A 65 -14.10 -6.62 -8.90
N VAL A 66 -13.21 -5.97 -8.15
CA VAL A 66 -13.51 -5.43 -6.82
C VAL A 66 -13.58 -3.91 -6.86
N GLY A 67 -12.46 -3.25 -7.18
CA GLY A 67 -12.41 -1.79 -7.28
C GLY A 67 -11.02 -1.29 -7.65
N ALA A 68 -10.93 -0.05 -8.11
CA ALA A 68 -9.67 0.56 -8.52
C ALA A 68 -8.97 1.38 -7.43
N GLY A 69 -9.53 1.41 -6.22
CA GLY A 69 -9.12 2.28 -5.12
C GLY A 69 -10.22 2.32 -4.03
N GLY A 70 -10.06 3.16 -3.02
CA GLY A 70 -11.02 3.32 -1.94
C GLY A 70 -10.76 2.34 -0.80
N THR A 71 -11.75 1.56 -0.40
CA THR A 71 -11.63 0.60 0.72
C THR A 71 -10.38 -0.27 0.65
N GLY A 72 -9.59 -0.28 1.73
CA GLY A 72 -8.42 -1.15 1.84
C GLY A 72 -7.64 -0.87 3.12
N PRO A 73 -6.45 -1.47 3.24
CA PRO A 73 -5.60 -1.31 4.41
C PRO A 73 -5.30 0.16 4.70
N TYR A 74 -5.16 0.47 6.00
CA TYR A 74 -4.79 1.80 6.48
C TYR A 74 -5.76 2.87 5.97
N TYR A 75 -5.29 3.98 5.40
CA TYR A 75 -6.18 5.02 4.87
C TYR A 75 -6.86 4.66 3.54
N GLY A 76 -6.69 3.43 3.06
CA GLY A 76 -7.32 2.90 1.86
C GLY A 76 -6.36 2.74 0.68
N LEU A 77 -6.92 2.24 -0.41
CA LEU A 77 -6.24 2.05 -1.68
C LEU A 77 -6.27 3.31 -2.53
N GLU A 78 -5.13 3.61 -3.13
CA GLU A 78 -5.02 4.63 -4.16
C GLU A 78 -5.35 4.09 -5.55
N LYS A 79 -5.80 5.00 -6.42
CA LYS A 79 -5.92 4.69 -7.84
C LYS A 79 -4.52 4.50 -8.42
N PRO A 80 -4.32 3.56 -9.35
CA PRO A 80 -3.02 3.40 -9.99
C PRO A 80 -2.52 4.69 -10.64
N GLU A 81 -3.42 5.58 -11.07
CA GLU A 81 -3.10 6.89 -11.66
C GLU A 81 -2.47 7.86 -10.66
N ASP A 82 -2.82 7.76 -9.38
CA ASP A 82 -2.28 8.57 -8.28
C ASP A 82 -1.03 7.92 -7.67
N GLY A 83 -0.94 6.59 -7.78
CA GLY A 83 0.18 5.79 -7.29
C GLY A 83 1.50 5.96 -8.05
N VAL A 84 1.48 6.66 -9.18
CA VAL A 84 2.67 6.92 -10.01
C VAL A 84 3.52 8.09 -9.52
N TYR A 85 3.00 8.90 -8.60
CA TYR A 85 3.72 10.03 -8.02
C TYR A 85 4.52 9.58 -6.78
N ALA A 86 5.72 10.14 -6.63
CA ALA A 86 6.65 9.79 -5.57
C ALA A 86 6.19 10.28 -4.19
N VAL A 87 5.49 11.41 -4.15
CA VAL A 87 5.07 12.07 -2.91
C VAL A 87 3.56 11.96 -2.73
N LEU A 88 3.15 11.57 -1.54
CA LEU A 88 1.75 11.43 -1.16
C LEU A 88 1.02 12.78 -1.21
N GLY A 89 -0.07 12.85 -1.97
CA GLY A 89 -0.91 14.06 -2.06
C GLY A 89 -0.34 15.20 -2.92
N TYR A 90 0.79 14.98 -3.62
CA TYR A 90 1.39 15.95 -4.53
C TYR A 90 1.60 15.35 -5.93
N ASP A 91 1.04 15.98 -6.95
CA ASP A 91 1.03 15.51 -8.35
C ASP A 91 2.16 16.12 -9.20
N ASN A 92 3.26 16.51 -8.57
CA ASN A 92 4.35 17.26 -9.21
C ASN A 92 5.60 16.42 -9.53
N GLU A 93 5.79 15.29 -8.84
CA GLU A 93 6.99 14.44 -8.98
C GLU A 93 6.62 12.99 -9.25
N LEU A 94 7.02 12.48 -10.41
CA LEU A 94 6.80 11.10 -10.79
C LEU A 94 7.79 10.17 -10.11
N ASN A 95 7.31 9.03 -9.63
CA ASN A 95 8.16 7.93 -9.23
C ASN A 95 8.71 7.19 -10.47
N ALA A 96 9.83 6.49 -10.32
CA ALA A 96 10.49 5.75 -11.40
C ALA A 96 9.86 4.36 -11.66
N ILE A 97 8.53 4.28 -11.76
CA ILE A 97 7.81 2.99 -11.87
C ILE A 97 8.11 2.22 -13.17
N SER A 98 8.56 2.95 -14.20
CA SER A 98 8.95 2.38 -15.49
C SER A 98 10.32 1.70 -15.45
N ASP A 99 11.13 1.97 -14.42
CA ASP A 99 12.44 1.37 -14.22
C ASP A 99 12.32 0.14 -13.32
N PRO A 100 13.23 -0.84 -13.43
CA PRO A 100 13.14 -2.05 -12.62
C PRO A 100 13.55 -1.79 -11.16
N CYS A 101 12.73 -2.27 -10.22
CA CYS A 101 13.11 -2.41 -8.82
C CYS A 101 14.34 -3.30 -8.70
N THR A 102 15.38 -2.75 -8.08
CA THR A 102 16.65 -3.46 -7.80
C THR A 102 16.68 -4.07 -6.40
N LEU A 103 15.80 -3.59 -5.50
CA LEU A 103 15.72 -4.07 -4.12
C LEU A 103 15.17 -5.49 -4.08
N THR A 104 15.90 -6.36 -3.41
CA THR A 104 15.51 -7.75 -3.13
C THR A 104 15.46 -8.05 -1.63
N GLU A 105 16.06 -7.19 -0.81
CA GLU A 105 16.03 -7.21 0.65
C GLU A 105 15.81 -5.78 1.16
N ALA A 106 15.53 -5.64 2.46
CA ALA A 106 15.42 -4.34 3.11
C ALA A 106 16.66 -3.47 2.86
N TRP A 107 16.42 -2.20 2.55
CA TRP A 107 17.45 -1.21 2.32
C TRP A 107 17.22 -0.02 3.24
N ASN A 108 18.27 0.39 3.95
CA ASN A 108 18.30 1.64 4.69
C ASN A 108 19.75 2.13 4.79
N TRP A 109 19.92 3.42 5.07
CA TRP A 109 21.21 3.97 5.42
C TRP A 109 21.50 3.79 6.90
N ASP A 110 22.68 3.26 7.21
CA ASP A 110 23.24 3.31 8.57
C ASP A 110 23.83 4.70 8.76
N TYR A 111 22.99 5.64 9.18
CA TYR A 111 23.32 7.06 9.24
C TYR A 111 22.78 7.74 10.49
N ASP A 112 23.58 8.65 11.04
CA ASP A 112 23.14 9.50 12.14
C ASP A 112 22.36 10.70 11.57
N TRP A 113 21.03 10.57 11.60
CA TRP A 113 20.07 11.58 11.16
C TRP A 113 19.96 12.78 12.11
N TYR A 114 20.66 12.76 13.26
CA TYR A 114 20.63 13.82 14.27
C TYR A 114 22.01 14.42 14.54
N ASP A 115 22.93 14.29 13.58
CA ASP A 115 24.26 14.89 13.63
C ASP A 115 24.20 16.42 13.43
N ASP A 116 24.06 17.14 14.55
CA ASP A 116 23.99 18.60 14.61
C ASP A 116 25.26 19.32 14.10
N SER A 117 26.33 18.59 13.75
CA SER A 117 27.57 19.18 13.23
C SER A 117 27.49 19.60 11.76
N ARG A 118 26.46 19.14 11.03
CA ARG A 118 26.30 19.38 9.58
C ARG A 118 25.68 20.72 9.24
N THR A 119 26.06 21.24 8.08
CA THR A 119 25.41 22.43 7.53
C THR A 119 24.08 22.09 6.89
N GLU A 120 23.24 23.10 6.69
CA GLU A 120 21.95 22.97 6.01
C GLU A 120 22.11 22.46 4.57
N GLU A 121 23.16 22.88 3.85
CA GLU A 121 23.45 22.39 2.49
C GLU A 121 23.92 20.94 2.46
N GLU A 122 24.58 20.45 3.51
CA GLU A 122 24.93 19.04 3.65
C GLU A 122 23.68 18.21 3.87
N TRP A 123 22.79 18.64 4.77
CA TRP A 123 21.50 18.00 5.01
C TRP A 123 20.64 17.92 3.75
N SER A 124 20.47 19.04 3.05
CA SER A 124 19.67 19.07 1.83
C SER A 124 20.16 18.10 0.75
N ARG A 125 21.49 17.92 0.60
CA ARG A 125 22.06 16.95 -0.34
C ARG A 125 21.83 15.51 0.08
N LEU A 126 21.92 15.22 1.38
CA LEU A 126 21.69 13.89 1.93
C LEU A 126 20.23 13.46 1.77
N GLU A 127 19.31 14.36 2.14
CA GLU A 127 17.88 14.13 1.94
C GLU A 127 17.56 13.91 0.46
N HIS A 128 18.08 14.75 -0.44
CA HIS A 128 17.84 14.59 -1.87
C HIS A 128 18.28 13.22 -2.41
N GLU A 129 19.44 12.71 -1.97
CA GLU A 129 19.94 11.40 -2.40
C GLU A 129 19.18 10.23 -1.75
N TYR A 130 18.75 10.37 -0.49
CA TYR A 130 18.00 9.35 0.23
C TYR A 130 16.56 9.21 -0.29
N TYR A 131 15.94 10.34 -0.66
CA TYR A 131 14.61 10.38 -1.27
C TYR A 131 14.61 10.21 -2.79
N ASP A 132 15.78 10.03 -3.43
CA ASP A 132 15.89 9.82 -4.87
C ASP A 132 14.96 8.68 -5.34
N PRO A 133 14.08 8.94 -6.34
CA PRO A 133 13.15 7.93 -6.87
C PRO A 133 13.80 6.66 -7.39
N LYS A 134 15.12 6.63 -7.63
CA LYS A 134 15.85 5.41 -8.01
C LYS A 134 15.73 4.29 -6.98
N TRP A 135 15.57 4.62 -5.70
CA TRP A 135 15.43 3.64 -4.62
C TRP A 135 14.04 2.99 -4.61
N SER A 136 13.02 3.73 -5.02
CA SER A 136 11.63 3.29 -5.18
C SER A 136 11.27 2.92 -6.63
N ALA A 137 12.26 2.73 -7.49
CA ALA A 137 12.05 2.38 -8.89
C ALA A 137 11.24 1.08 -9.02
N GLY A 138 10.32 1.04 -9.97
CA GLY A 138 9.46 -0.13 -10.21
C GLY A 138 8.39 -0.38 -9.14
N MET A 139 8.25 0.52 -8.16
CA MET A 139 7.24 0.44 -7.10
C MET A 139 6.07 1.37 -7.40
N LEU A 140 4.87 0.82 -7.52
CA LEU A 140 3.63 1.57 -7.64
C LEU A 140 3.05 1.79 -6.23
N ARG A 141 2.84 3.03 -5.83
CA ARG A 141 2.18 3.34 -4.56
C ARG A 141 0.72 2.92 -4.63
N ILE A 142 0.26 2.15 -3.65
CA ILE A 142 -1.10 1.58 -3.65
C ILE A 142 -1.90 1.91 -2.40
N SER A 143 -1.27 2.37 -1.32
CA SER A 143 -1.97 2.74 -0.08
C SER A 143 -1.13 3.69 0.77
N ASP A 144 -1.81 4.56 1.50
CA ASP A 144 -1.25 5.45 2.51
C ASP A 144 -1.36 4.80 3.89
N PHE A 145 -0.22 4.52 4.53
CA PHE A 145 -0.18 4.02 5.90
C PHE A 145 -0.35 5.16 6.93
N GLY A 146 0.02 6.39 6.57
CA GLY A 146 0.20 7.51 7.49
C GLY A 146 1.65 7.76 7.88
N CYS A 147 1.90 8.88 8.57
CA CYS A 147 3.24 9.28 9.03
C CYS A 147 4.31 9.34 7.92
N GLY A 148 3.89 9.60 6.68
CA GLY A 148 4.77 9.60 5.50
C GLY A 148 5.18 8.21 5.01
N VAL A 149 4.58 7.14 5.55
CA VAL A 149 4.82 5.76 5.13
C VAL A 149 3.84 5.39 4.02
N SER A 150 4.35 4.80 2.95
CA SER A 150 3.52 4.33 1.84
C SER A 150 3.69 2.84 1.61
N MET A 151 2.59 2.18 1.23
CA MET A 151 2.61 0.80 0.79
C MET A 151 2.65 0.75 -0.72
N ASN A 152 3.55 -0.07 -1.25
CA ASN A 152 3.89 -0.08 -2.65
C ASN A 152 3.86 -1.50 -3.21
N LEU A 153 3.28 -1.66 -4.39
CA LEU A 153 3.31 -2.89 -5.17
C LEU A 153 4.47 -2.84 -6.16
N VAL A 154 5.36 -3.84 -6.15
CA VAL A 154 6.43 -3.91 -7.14
C VAL A 154 5.86 -4.38 -8.49
N VAL A 155 5.78 -3.46 -9.45
CA VAL A 155 5.23 -3.70 -10.80
C VAL A 155 6.30 -3.95 -11.86
N LYS A 156 7.58 -3.84 -11.49
CA LYS A 156 8.71 -4.15 -12.38
C LYS A 156 9.98 -4.38 -11.57
N GLY A 157 10.75 -5.43 -11.91
CA GLY A 157 12.04 -5.72 -11.25
C GLY A 157 12.09 -7.08 -10.58
N SER A 158 13.07 -7.27 -9.70
CA SER A 158 13.38 -8.59 -9.10
C SER A 158 12.32 -9.05 -8.09
N SER A 159 11.73 -8.13 -7.35
CA SER A 159 10.72 -8.40 -6.31
C SER A 159 9.28 -8.28 -6.86
N TYR A 160 9.10 -8.53 -8.16
CA TYR A 160 7.83 -8.34 -8.87
C TYR A 160 6.65 -9.04 -8.18
N GLY A 161 5.58 -8.29 -7.93
CA GLY A 161 4.35 -8.77 -7.32
C GLY A 161 4.34 -8.73 -5.79
N GLU A 162 5.45 -8.35 -5.14
CA GLU A 162 5.52 -8.22 -3.67
C GLU A 162 5.06 -6.83 -3.20
N ILE A 163 4.55 -6.77 -1.96
CA ILE A 163 4.24 -5.53 -1.24
C ILE A 163 5.43 -5.07 -0.40
N TRP A 164 5.78 -3.79 -0.54
CA TRP A 164 6.91 -3.15 0.11
C TRP A 164 6.47 -1.84 0.78
N ALA A 165 6.98 -1.59 1.98
CA ALA A 165 6.83 -0.33 2.69
C ALA A 165 7.97 0.63 2.33
N ASP A 166 7.63 1.88 2.02
CA ASP A 166 8.57 2.99 2.01
C ASP A 166 8.36 3.81 3.29
N ASP A 167 9.29 3.67 4.21
CA ASP A 167 9.30 4.28 5.55
C ASP A 167 10.53 5.20 5.70
N ARG A 168 10.94 5.82 4.59
CA ARG A 168 12.04 6.79 4.57
C ARG A 168 11.72 8.01 5.42
N ALA A 169 10.45 8.42 5.49
CA ALA A 169 9.97 9.53 6.33
C ALA A 169 10.35 9.37 7.81
N ASN A 170 10.45 8.13 8.31
CA ASN A 170 10.87 7.84 9.68
C ASN A 170 12.29 7.26 9.76
N SER A 171 13.10 7.45 8.72
CA SER A 171 14.49 6.98 8.65
C SER A 171 14.67 5.46 8.74
N ASN A 172 13.65 4.68 8.39
CA ASN A 172 13.68 3.20 8.42
C ASN A 172 13.95 2.56 7.04
N GLY A 173 13.98 3.38 5.99
CA GLY A 173 14.30 2.93 4.63
C GLY A 173 13.12 2.28 3.92
N ILE A 174 13.41 1.30 3.06
CA ILE A 174 12.44 0.62 2.20
C ILE A 174 12.58 -0.89 2.40
N TYR A 175 11.49 -1.59 2.71
CA TYR A 175 11.53 -3.01 3.10
C TYR A 175 10.24 -3.77 2.72
N PRO A 176 10.29 -5.12 2.61
CA PRO A 176 9.08 -5.93 2.42
C PRO A 176 8.07 -5.71 3.55
N ASP A 177 6.79 -5.55 3.23
CA ASP A 177 5.77 -5.25 4.24
C ASP A 177 5.54 -6.40 5.24
N HIS A 178 5.56 -6.05 6.52
CA HIS A 178 5.31 -6.93 7.66
C HIS A 178 4.44 -6.26 8.75
N TYR A 179 3.82 -5.11 8.47
CA TYR A 179 3.06 -4.34 9.46
C TYR A 179 1.88 -5.12 10.07
N MET A 180 1.29 -6.03 9.28
CA MET A 180 0.22 -6.94 9.74
C MET A 180 0.76 -8.19 10.46
N GLY A 181 2.04 -8.24 10.82
CA GLY A 181 2.65 -9.36 11.53
C GLY A 181 2.86 -10.62 10.68
N ASN A 182 2.65 -10.54 9.37
CA ASN A 182 3.01 -11.58 8.42
C ASN A 182 4.53 -11.80 8.42
N LYS A 183 4.98 -13.05 8.26
CA LYS A 183 6.42 -13.38 8.12
C LYS A 183 6.86 -13.53 6.67
N GLU A 184 5.92 -13.93 5.82
CA GLU A 184 6.16 -14.13 4.40
C GLU A 184 5.98 -12.80 3.66
N ARG A 185 6.62 -12.68 2.51
CA ARG A 185 6.38 -11.58 1.57
C ARG A 185 5.08 -11.85 0.84
N LEU A 186 4.19 -10.87 0.86
CA LEU A 186 2.83 -11.05 0.35
C LEU A 186 2.70 -10.49 -1.07
N CYS A 187 1.87 -11.16 -1.85
CA CYS A 187 1.31 -10.57 -3.07
C CYS A 187 0.10 -9.68 -2.73
N PHE A 188 -0.42 -8.94 -3.72
CA PHE A 188 -1.46 -7.95 -3.47
C PHE A 188 -2.73 -8.59 -2.87
N LEU A 189 -3.22 -9.70 -3.44
CA LEU A 189 -4.45 -10.31 -2.94
C LEU A 189 -4.29 -10.92 -1.55
N ASP A 190 -3.13 -11.50 -1.24
CA ASP A 190 -2.87 -12.07 0.08
C ASP A 190 -2.72 -10.97 1.14
N TRP A 191 -2.08 -9.86 0.77
CA TRP A 191 -1.97 -8.66 1.61
C TRP A 191 -3.34 -8.04 1.90
N TYR A 192 -4.17 -7.87 0.87
CA TYR A 192 -5.51 -7.30 1.03
C TYR A 192 -6.44 -8.24 1.82
N GLU A 193 -6.37 -9.55 1.57
CA GLU A 193 -7.18 -10.53 2.29
C GLU A 193 -6.75 -10.66 3.77
N LEU A 194 -5.45 -10.54 4.07
CA LEU A 194 -4.95 -10.53 5.44
C LEU A 194 -5.48 -9.35 6.24
N TRP A 195 -5.51 -8.15 5.64
CA TRP A 195 -6.11 -6.98 6.28
C TRP A 195 -7.58 -7.23 6.61
N LEU A 196 -8.37 -7.75 5.67
CA LEU A 196 -9.77 -8.08 5.90
C LEU A 196 -9.95 -9.09 7.04
N ASP A 197 -9.11 -10.12 7.10
CA ASP A 197 -9.16 -11.11 8.17
C ASP A 197 -8.87 -10.48 9.54
N GLN A 198 -7.86 -9.61 9.63
CA GLN A 198 -7.52 -8.93 10.89
C GLN A 198 -8.60 -7.93 11.31
N SER A 199 -9.10 -7.13 10.38
CA SER A 199 -10.16 -6.15 10.64
C SER A 199 -11.45 -6.83 11.13
N LEU A 200 -11.86 -7.94 10.53
CA LEU A 200 -13.02 -8.70 11.00
C LEU A 200 -12.82 -9.28 12.40
N LEU A 201 -11.64 -9.83 12.69
CA LEU A 201 -11.30 -10.33 14.02
C LEU A 201 -11.34 -9.21 15.06
N GLU A 202 -10.83 -8.03 14.74
CA GLU A 202 -10.85 -6.87 15.63
C GLU A 202 -12.30 -6.42 15.92
N CYS A 203 -13.17 -6.36 14.91
CA CYS A 203 -14.59 -6.09 15.14
C CYS A 203 -15.24 -7.11 16.09
N GLU A 204 -14.94 -8.40 15.92
CA GLU A 204 -15.45 -9.46 16.79
C GLU A 204 -14.93 -9.33 18.23
N GLU A 205 -13.73 -8.81 18.44
CA GLU A 205 -13.15 -8.52 19.75
C GLU A 205 -13.83 -7.31 20.41
N GLN A 206 -14.00 -6.20 19.69
CA GLN A 206 -14.69 -5.00 20.19
C GLN A 206 -16.14 -5.30 20.61
N VAL A 207 -16.86 -6.15 19.86
CA VAL A 207 -18.22 -6.61 20.22
C VAL A 207 -18.21 -7.47 21.50
N ARG A 208 -17.19 -8.32 21.68
CA ARG A 208 -17.06 -9.15 22.90
C ARG A 208 -16.71 -8.32 24.13
N GLU A 209 -15.87 -7.31 23.99
CA GLU A 209 -15.48 -6.42 25.08
C GLU A 209 -16.64 -5.54 25.54
N SER A 210 -17.35 -4.90 24.60
CA SER A 210 -18.55 -4.11 24.90
C SER A 210 -19.69 -4.93 25.52
N SER A 211 -19.77 -6.23 25.22
CA SER A 211 -20.75 -7.15 25.83
C SER A 211 -20.38 -7.57 27.26
N ASN A 212 -19.12 -7.43 27.67
CA ASN A 212 -18.61 -7.85 28.98
C ASN A 212 -18.44 -6.70 29.98
N GLU A 213 -18.71 -5.44 29.60
CA GLU A 213 -18.71 -4.33 30.54
C GLU A 213 -19.89 -4.42 31.54
N PRO A 214 -19.64 -4.39 32.87
CA PRO A 214 -20.70 -4.39 33.86
C PRO A 214 -21.48 -3.06 33.82
N ARG A 215 -22.80 -3.14 33.65
CA ARG A 215 -23.75 -2.01 33.72
C ARG A 215 -23.75 -1.32 35.09
#